data_AF-F5SUX9-F1
#
_entry.id   AF-F5SUX9-F1
#
_cell.length_a   1.000
_cell.length_b   1.000
_cell.length_c   1.000
_cell.angle_alpha   90.00
_cell.angle_beta   90.00
_cell.angle_gamma   90.00
#
_symmetry.space_group_name_H-M   'P 1'
#
loop_
_entity.id
_entity.type
_entity.pdbx_description
1 polymer ?
#
loop_
_entity_poly.entity_id
_entity_poly.type
_entity_poly.pdbx_seq_one_letter_code
_entity_poly.pdbx_strand_id
1 'polypeptide(L)'
;MANILLDKSHKKLIQSAIEFGNWLSTQTSLSEDDKKAVQSIQQVLNKLPKINDGTLAMYGFSVERGDDEKALIRGWDISVEYFAHDPEQQGGLEIFSSYLPIPESTDKDVLAIKKQHEVYFHWPIGDICNLVKQEQAQQWITAVSQPQDILSEGDRLRVEIVYQDFYSEIELPG
;
A
#
# COMPACT_ATOMS: atom_id res chain seq x y z
N MET A 1 -10.81 -20.86 -2.18
CA MET A 1 -10.80 -19.59 -2.92
C MET A 1 -11.90 -18.72 -2.35
N ALA A 2 -11.51 -17.60 -1.76
CA ALA A 2 -12.43 -16.63 -1.20
C ALA A 2 -12.69 -15.50 -2.20
N ASN A 3 -13.68 -14.67 -1.91
CA ASN A 3 -14.00 -13.50 -2.71
C ASN A 3 -14.18 -12.28 -1.82
N ILE A 4 -13.77 -11.12 -2.34
CA ILE A 4 -14.20 -9.81 -1.85
C ILE A 4 -15.33 -9.28 -2.74
N LEU A 5 -16.11 -8.31 -2.27
CA LEU A 5 -17.14 -7.68 -3.11
C LEU A 5 -16.63 -6.35 -3.69
N LEU A 6 -16.55 -6.29 -5.03
CA LEU A 6 -16.12 -5.10 -5.76
C LEU A 6 -17.25 -4.51 -6.60
N ASP A 7 -17.34 -3.17 -6.61
CA ASP A 7 -18.19 -2.43 -7.52
C ASP A 7 -17.36 -1.65 -8.56
N LYS A 8 -18.04 -0.90 -9.43
CA LYS A 8 -17.38 -0.12 -10.49
C LYS A 8 -16.51 1.03 -9.96
N SER A 9 -16.86 1.59 -8.80
CA SER A 9 -16.13 2.70 -8.19
C SER A 9 -14.75 2.29 -7.69
N HIS A 10 -14.56 1.00 -7.34
CA HIS A 10 -13.30 0.47 -6.83
C HIS A 10 -12.25 0.22 -7.91
N LYS A 11 -12.67 0.06 -9.18
CA LYS A 11 -11.79 -0.35 -10.28
C LYS A 11 -10.60 0.58 -10.47
N LYS A 12 -10.81 1.89 -10.36
CA LYS A 12 -9.74 2.88 -10.58
C LYS A 12 -8.64 2.76 -9.52
N LEU A 13 -9.03 2.52 -8.26
CA LEU A 13 -8.08 2.39 -7.16
C LEU A 13 -7.21 1.14 -7.31
N ILE A 14 -7.83 -0.01 -7.60
CA ILE A 14 -7.11 -1.28 -7.85
C ILE A 14 -6.20 -1.15 -9.09
N GLN A 15 -6.68 -0.48 -10.14
CA GLN A 15 -5.87 -0.23 -11.33
C GLN A 15 -4.64 0.62 -11.02
N SER A 16 -4.77 1.67 -10.20
CA SER A 16 -3.64 2.48 -9.77
C SER A 16 -2.65 1.72 -8.89
N ALA A 17 -3.12 0.78 -8.07
CA ALA A 17 -2.23 -0.15 -7.35
C ALA A 17 -1.41 -1.02 -8.34
N ILE A 18 -2.06 -1.60 -9.36
CA ILE A 18 -1.39 -2.38 -10.40
C ILE A 18 -0.38 -1.54 -11.18
N GLU A 19 -0.74 -0.30 -11.54
CA GLU A 19 0.15 0.65 -12.22
C GLU A 19 1.37 1.02 -11.37
N PHE A 20 1.18 1.19 -10.06
CA PHE A 20 2.29 1.37 -9.13
C PHE A 20 3.23 0.16 -9.13
N GLY A 21 2.70 -1.07 -9.09
CA GLY A 21 3.51 -2.27 -9.24
C GLY A 21 4.28 -2.33 -10.57
N ASN A 22 3.69 -1.83 -11.67
CA ASN A 22 4.38 -1.76 -12.96
C ASN A 22 5.55 -0.79 -12.90
N TRP A 23 5.36 0.37 -12.27
CA TRP A 23 6.43 1.32 -12.01
C TRP A 23 7.53 0.74 -11.12
N LEU A 24 7.20 0.00 -10.06
CA LEU A 24 8.19 -0.71 -9.25
C LEU A 24 9.06 -1.65 -10.10
N SER A 25 8.43 -2.38 -11.03
CA SER A 25 9.13 -3.32 -11.90
C SER A 25 10.14 -2.66 -12.87
N THR A 26 10.03 -1.34 -13.11
CA THR A 26 10.99 -0.61 -13.95
C THR A 26 12.16 -0.03 -13.16
N GLN A 27 12.13 -0.07 -11.82
CA GLN A 27 13.19 0.48 -10.99
C GLN A 27 14.45 -0.39 -11.05
N THR A 28 15.59 0.24 -11.28
CA THR A 28 16.89 -0.45 -11.40
C THR A 28 17.45 -0.89 -10.05
N SER A 29 17.01 -0.29 -8.95
CA SER A 29 17.44 -0.65 -7.60
C SER A 29 16.82 -1.97 -7.10
N LEU A 30 15.73 -2.43 -7.72
CA LEU A 30 15.12 -3.71 -7.39
C LEU A 30 15.93 -4.86 -7.99
N SER A 31 16.21 -5.85 -7.17
CA SER A 31 16.79 -7.12 -7.59
C SER A 31 15.81 -7.92 -8.46
N GLU A 32 16.30 -8.98 -9.10
CA GLU A 32 15.43 -9.85 -9.90
C GLU A 32 14.42 -10.61 -9.04
N ASP A 33 14.74 -10.89 -7.77
CA ASP A 33 13.80 -11.54 -6.85
C ASP A 33 12.73 -10.55 -6.37
N ASP A 34 13.08 -9.28 -6.14
CA ASP A 34 12.10 -8.22 -5.87
C ASP A 34 11.10 -8.09 -7.02
N LYS A 35 11.60 -8.04 -8.27
CA LYS A 35 10.73 -7.94 -9.46
C LYS A 35 9.82 -9.16 -9.61
N LYS A 36 10.30 -10.37 -9.31
CA LYS A 36 9.45 -11.58 -9.30
C LYS A 36 8.37 -11.51 -8.23
N ALA A 37 8.69 -11.00 -7.04
CA ALA A 37 7.72 -10.80 -5.97
C ALA A 37 6.66 -9.76 -6.39
N VAL A 38 7.07 -8.61 -6.92
CA VAL A 38 6.15 -7.58 -7.47
C VAL A 38 5.24 -8.17 -8.55
N GLN A 39 5.78 -8.94 -9.50
CA GLN A 39 4.98 -9.62 -10.52
C GLN A 39 3.97 -10.61 -9.91
N SER A 40 4.37 -11.36 -8.89
CA SER A 40 3.46 -12.29 -8.20
C SER A 40 2.34 -11.56 -7.48
N ILE A 41 2.63 -10.43 -6.82
CA ILE A 41 1.62 -9.57 -6.19
C ILE A 41 0.68 -8.97 -7.24
N GLN A 42 1.20 -8.51 -8.39
CA GLN A 42 0.35 -8.04 -9.49
C GLN A 42 -0.57 -9.15 -10.02
N GLN A 43 -0.11 -10.41 -10.09
CA GLN A 43 -0.97 -11.52 -10.49
C GLN A 43 -2.11 -11.76 -9.49
N VAL A 44 -1.88 -11.52 -8.19
CA VAL A 44 -2.93 -11.55 -7.16
C VAL A 44 -3.94 -10.44 -7.42
N LEU A 45 -3.49 -9.19 -7.58
CA LEU A 45 -4.36 -8.03 -7.81
C LEU A 45 -5.20 -8.19 -9.09
N ASN A 46 -4.60 -8.70 -10.17
CA ASN A 46 -5.32 -8.96 -11.43
C ASN A 46 -6.38 -10.07 -11.34
N LYS A 47 -6.31 -10.94 -10.32
CA LYS A 47 -7.30 -12.02 -10.09
C LYS A 47 -8.48 -11.58 -9.23
N LEU A 48 -8.42 -10.39 -8.62
CA LEU A 48 -9.52 -9.85 -7.83
C LEU A 48 -10.83 -9.82 -8.67
N PRO A 49 -11.98 -10.14 -8.06
CA PRO A 49 -12.22 -10.28 -6.62
C PRO A 49 -11.83 -11.63 -6.00
N LYS A 50 -11.28 -12.58 -6.75
CA LYS A 50 -10.93 -13.91 -6.25
C LYS A 50 -9.59 -13.89 -5.53
N ILE A 51 -9.55 -14.45 -4.33
CA ILE A 51 -8.33 -14.58 -3.52
C ILE A 51 -8.10 -16.07 -3.23
N ASN A 52 -6.87 -16.53 -3.47
CA ASN A 52 -6.47 -17.90 -3.19
C ASN A 52 -6.19 -18.08 -1.70
N ASP A 53 -6.41 -19.28 -1.20
CA ASP A 53 -5.93 -19.64 0.14
C ASP A 53 -4.39 -19.59 0.19
N GLY A 54 -3.82 -19.14 1.30
CA GLY A 54 -2.38 -18.92 1.45
C GLY A 54 -1.87 -17.68 0.71
N THR A 55 -2.73 -16.67 0.50
CA THR A 55 -2.30 -15.40 -0.09
C THR A 55 -1.78 -14.49 1.01
N LEU A 56 -0.51 -14.09 0.90
CA LEU A 56 0.07 -12.95 1.60
C LEU A 56 0.85 -12.15 0.56
N ALA A 57 0.33 -10.99 0.18
CA ALA A 57 0.87 -10.21 -0.93
C ALA A 57 0.74 -8.72 -0.62
N MET A 58 1.86 -8.04 -0.40
CA MET A 58 1.91 -6.62 -0.09
C MET A 58 3.06 -5.96 -0.84
N TYR A 59 2.79 -4.77 -1.35
CA TYR A 59 3.86 -3.82 -1.61
C TYR A 59 3.41 -2.42 -1.24
N GLY A 60 4.39 -1.56 -1.00
CA GLY A 60 4.16 -0.15 -0.72
C GLY A 60 5.43 0.64 -0.82
N PHE A 61 5.30 1.94 -0.57
CA PHE A 61 6.46 2.81 -0.39
C PHE A 61 6.22 3.76 0.78
N SER A 62 7.32 4.22 1.37
CA SER A 62 7.32 5.29 2.34
C SER A 62 8.27 6.42 1.93
N VAL A 63 7.88 7.63 2.32
CA VAL A 63 8.74 8.81 2.30
C VAL A 63 9.13 9.10 3.73
N GLU A 64 10.42 9.02 4.02
CA GLU A 64 11.01 9.30 5.33
C GLU A 64 11.72 10.66 5.29
N ARG A 65 11.31 11.57 6.17
CA ARG A 65 11.87 12.92 6.32
C ARG A 65 12.37 13.14 7.73
N GLY A 66 13.51 13.82 7.87
CA GLY A 66 14.03 14.25 9.17
C GLY A 66 15.01 13.24 9.77
N ASP A 67 15.12 13.25 11.10
CA ASP A 67 16.05 12.41 11.87
C ASP A 67 15.34 11.67 13.02
N ASP A 68 16.11 10.90 13.79
CA ASP A 68 15.59 10.08 14.90
C ASP A 68 14.90 10.90 16.01
N GLU A 69 15.13 12.21 16.09
CA GLU A 69 14.50 13.10 17.08
C GLU A 69 13.23 13.78 16.56
N LYS A 70 13.19 14.09 15.25
CA LYS A 70 12.07 14.74 14.58
C LYS A 70 11.94 14.23 13.14
N ALA A 71 11.26 13.09 13.00
CA ALA A 71 10.96 12.51 11.70
C ALA A 71 9.47 12.54 11.37
N LEU A 72 9.20 12.41 10.07
CA LEU A 72 7.89 12.11 9.54
C LEU A 72 8.04 10.98 8.53
N ILE A 73 7.34 9.88 8.77
CA ILE A 73 7.20 8.79 7.82
C ILE A 73 5.79 8.84 7.23
N ARG A 74 5.70 8.83 5.91
CA ARG A 74 4.42 8.71 5.19
C ARG A 74 4.46 7.48 4.32
N GLY A 75 3.56 6.52 4.53
CA GLY A 75 3.48 5.28 3.77
C GLY A 75 2.27 5.22 2.85
N TRP A 76 2.38 4.45 1.78
CA TRP A 76 1.28 4.06 0.88
C TRP A 76 1.44 2.59 0.55
N ASP A 77 0.42 1.81 0.91
CA ASP A 77 0.51 0.36 0.91
C ASP A 77 -0.73 -0.28 0.31
N ILE A 78 -0.52 -1.43 -0.32
CA ILE A 78 -1.57 -2.34 -0.76
C ILE A 78 -1.24 -3.71 -0.17
N SER A 79 -2.19 -4.32 0.50
CA SER A 79 -2.09 -5.68 1.03
C SER A 79 -3.25 -6.54 0.53
N VAL A 80 -2.95 -7.80 0.21
CA VAL A 80 -3.95 -8.86 0.00
C VAL A 80 -3.58 -10.04 0.87
N GLU A 81 -4.49 -10.42 1.75
CA GLU A 81 -4.27 -11.49 2.73
C GLU A 81 -5.48 -12.42 2.84
N TYR A 82 -5.24 -13.73 2.77
CA TYR A 82 -6.25 -14.74 3.05
C TYR A 82 -5.68 -16.13 3.35
N PHE A 83 -6.00 -16.65 4.53
CA PHE A 83 -5.71 -18.00 5.01
C PHE A 83 -6.98 -18.62 5.61
N ALA A 84 -7.52 -19.66 4.96
CA ALA A 84 -8.83 -20.24 5.27
C ALA A 84 -8.91 -20.86 6.67
N HIS A 85 -7.76 -21.24 7.25
CA HIS A 85 -7.67 -21.89 8.55
C HIS A 85 -7.12 -20.99 9.66
N ASP A 86 -6.91 -19.70 9.37
CA ASP A 86 -6.46 -18.71 10.33
C ASP A 86 -7.43 -17.53 10.37
N PRO A 87 -8.32 -17.43 11.38
CA PRO A 87 -9.26 -16.32 11.51
C PRO A 87 -8.60 -14.95 11.64
N GLU A 88 -7.34 -14.87 12.07
CA GLU A 88 -6.59 -13.62 12.19
C GLU A 88 -6.03 -13.15 10.84
N GLN A 89 -5.91 -14.06 9.85
CA GLN A 89 -5.35 -13.78 8.53
C GLN A 89 -6.39 -13.94 7.41
N GLN A 90 -7.54 -13.28 7.56
CA GLN A 90 -8.62 -13.23 6.55
C GLN A 90 -8.92 -11.79 6.13
N GLY A 91 -7.88 -10.95 6.07
CA GLY A 91 -7.99 -9.52 5.82
C GLY A 91 -8.67 -9.14 4.50
N GLY A 92 -8.52 -9.92 3.42
CA GLY A 92 -9.03 -9.55 2.11
C GLY A 92 -8.10 -8.57 1.40
N LEU A 93 -8.60 -7.44 0.89
CA LEU A 93 -7.78 -6.39 0.27
C LEU A 93 -7.79 -5.14 1.15
N GLU A 94 -6.61 -4.58 1.43
CA GLU A 94 -6.47 -3.27 2.07
C GLU A 94 -5.64 -2.35 1.18
N ILE A 95 -6.04 -1.08 1.12
CA ILE A 95 -5.32 0.00 0.47
C ILE A 95 -5.32 1.18 1.42
N PHE A 96 -4.14 1.66 1.80
CA PHE A 96 -4.05 2.71 2.80
C PHE A 96 -2.86 3.65 2.61
N SER A 97 -2.91 4.75 3.34
CA SER A 97 -1.75 5.62 3.56
C SER A 97 -1.61 5.96 5.03
N SER A 98 -0.37 6.06 5.50
CA SER A 98 -0.03 6.35 6.89
C SER A 98 0.64 7.72 7.03
N TYR A 99 0.47 8.33 8.20
CA TYR A 99 1.14 9.57 8.59
C TYR A 99 1.67 9.42 10.02
N LEU A 100 2.98 9.21 10.13
CA LEU A 100 3.66 8.78 11.35
C LEU A 100 4.72 9.81 11.75
N PRO A 101 4.37 10.80 12.58
CA PRO A 101 5.36 11.67 13.20
C PRO A 101 6.17 10.88 14.23
N ILE A 102 7.47 11.15 14.32
CA ILE A 102 8.39 10.55 15.29
C ILE A 102 9.04 11.69 16.11
N PRO A 103 8.92 11.67 17.45
CA PRO A 103 8.10 10.75 18.23
C PRO A 103 6.61 10.93 17.94
N GLU A 104 5.81 9.91 18.26
CA GLU A 104 4.36 10.02 18.18
C GLU A 104 3.85 11.20 19.00
N SER A 105 2.85 11.90 18.44
CA SER A 105 2.30 13.10 19.05
C SER A 105 0.80 12.94 19.27
N THR A 106 0.35 13.35 20.45
CA THR A 106 -1.07 13.50 20.78
C THR A 106 -1.55 14.94 20.60
N ASP A 107 -0.73 15.82 20.03
CA ASP A 107 -1.09 17.19 19.72
C ASP A 107 -2.26 17.23 18.74
N LYS A 108 -3.27 18.06 19.02
CA LYS A 108 -4.51 18.08 18.23
C LYS A 108 -4.30 18.55 16.80
N ASP A 109 -3.37 19.46 16.56
CA ASP A 109 -3.10 19.97 15.23
C ASP A 109 -2.36 18.92 14.41
N VAL A 110 -1.43 18.18 15.04
CA VAL A 110 -0.76 17.03 14.40
C VAL A 110 -1.75 15.92 14.07
N LEU A 111 -2.66 15.58 15.00
CA LEU A 111 -3.70 14.58 14.76
C LEU A 111 -4.69 15.01 13.67
N ALA A 112 -5.00 16.31 13.57
CA ALA A 112 -5.82 16.84 12.49
C ALA A 112 -5.14 16.70 11.12
N ILE A 113 -3.83 16.96 11.03
CA ILE A 113 -3.03 16.74 9.83
C ILE A 113 -2.98 15.25 9.48
N LYS A 114 -2.71 14.37 10.45
CA LYS A 114 -2.71 12.91 10.27
C LYS A 114 -4.02 12.45 9.64
N LYS A 115 -5.16 12.87 10.18
CA LYS A 115 -6.50 12.54 9.65
C LYS A 115 -6.75 13.02 8.22
N GLN A 116 -6.08 14.08 7.76
CA GLN A 116 -6.18 14.58 6.38
C GLN A 116 -5.32 13.77 5.39
N HIS A 117 -4.25 13.14 5.88
CA HIS A 117 -3.29 12.43 5.04
C HIS A 117 -3.46 10.92 5.02
N GLU A 118 -4.09 10.37 6.07
CA GLU A 118 -4.38 8.94 6.17
C GLU A 118 -5.67 8.60 5.44
N VAL A 119 -5.58 7.60 4.57
CA VAL A 119 -6.72 6.94 3.95
C VAL A 119 -6.66 5.47 4.30
N TYR A 120 -7.83 4.84 4.41
CA TYR A 120 -7.92 3.41 4.66
C TYR A 120 -9.15 2.87 3.95
N PHE A 121 -8.92 1.97 3.01
CA PHE A 121 -9.96 1.26 2.28
C PHE A 121 -9.76 -0.23 2.49
N HIS A 122 -10.82 -0.90 2.90
CA HIS A 122 -10.78 -2.31 3.26
C HIS A 122 -11.94 -3.05 2.61
N TRP A 123 -11.62 -4.13 1.89
CA TRP A 123 -12.56 -5.08 1.32
C TRP A 123 -12.37 -6.42 2.03
N PRO A 124 -13.18 -6.71 3.07
CA PRO A 124 -13.09 -7.97 3.79
C PRO A 124 -13.54 -9.14 2.91
N ILE A 125 -13.09 -10.35 3.28
CA ILE A 125 -13.61 -11.57 2.67
C ILE A 125 -15.12 -11.69 2.90
N GLY A 126 -15.87 -11.89 1.81
CA GLY A 126 -17.32 -12.06 1.84
C GLY A 126 -18.12 -10.78 2.05
N ASP A 127 -17.47 -9.62 2.13
CA ASP A 127 -18.12 -8.34 2.35
C ASP A 127 -17.67 -7.28 1.32
N ILE A 128 -18.36 -6.14 1.32
CA ILE A 128 -18.11 -4.99 0.45
C ILE A 128 -17.44 -3.86 1.24
N CYS A 129 -16.49 -3.18 0.62
CA CYS A 129 -16.03 -1.90 1.15
C CYS A 129 -17.18 -0.90 1.06
N ASN A 130 -17.76 -0.57 2.21
CA ASN A 130 -18.94 0.29 2.27
C ASN A 130 -18.61 1.79 2.08
N LEU A 131 -17.33 2.19 2.04
CA LEU A 131 -16.97 3.61 2.04
C LEU A 131 -15.64 3.92 1.33
N VAL A 132 -15.69 4.13 0.01
CA VAL A 132 -14.59 4.77 -0.73
C VAL A 132 -14.97 6.23 -1.02
N LYS A 133 -14.49 7.17 -0.20
CA LYS A 133 -14.68 8.60 -0.48
C LYS A 133 -13.85 8.98 -1.70
N GLN A 134 -14.48 9.59 -2.71
CA GLN A 134 -13.82 9.93 -3.98
C GLN A 134 -12.57 10.80 -3.80
N GLU A 135 -12.62 11.77 -2.89
CA GLU A 135 -11.47 12.66 -2.61
C GLU A 135 -10.28 11.88 -2.04
N GLN A 136 -10.51 11.02 -1.04
CA GLN A 136 -9.46 10.18 -0.45
C GLN A 136 -8.91 9.18 -1.47
N ALA A 137 -9.76 8.58 -2.30
CA ALA A 137 -9.33 7.68 -3.35
C ALA A 137 -8.47 8.42 -4.38
N GLN A 138 -8.86 9.63 -4.78
CA GLN A 138 -8.09 10.44 -5.71
C GLN A 138 -6.75 10.90 -5.12
N GLN A 139 -6.72 11.26 -3.84
CA GLN A 139 -5.48 11.59 -3.11
C GLN A 139 -4.50 10.41 -3.15
N TRP A 140 -4.97 9.21 -2.85
CA TRP A 140 -4.14 8.01 -2.87
C TRP A 140 -3.66 7.67 -4.29
N ILE A 141 -4.57 7.69 -5.27
CA ILE A 141 -4.25 7.44 -6.69
C ILE A 141 -3.16 8.41 -7.18
N THR A 142 -3.28 9.70 -6.86
CA THR A 142 -2.29 10.70 -7.25
C THR A 142 -0.93 10.37 -6.67
N ALA A 143 -0.86 10.04 -5.37
CA ALA A 143 0.40 9.74 -4.69
C ALA A 143 1.11 8.51 -5.30
N VAL A 144 0.40 7.42 -5.53
CA VAL A 144 1.02 6.20 -6.07
C VAL A 144 1.34 6.27 -7.57
N SER A 145 0.74 7.22 -8.30
CA SER A 145 1.00 7.39 -9.73
C SER A 145 2.41 7.90 -10.03
N GLN A 146 2.97 8.71 -9.12
CA GLN A 146 4.31 9.26 -9.21
C GLN A 146 4.90 9.42 -7.80
N PRO A 147 5.41 8.34 -7.17
CA PRO A 147 5.98 8.39 -5.83
C PRO A 147 7.11 9.42 -5.68
N GLN A 148 7.89 9.64 -6.75
CA GLN A 148 8.99 10.60 -6.78
C GLN A 148 8.52 12.05 -6.64
N ASP A 149 7.33 12.40 -7.13
CA ASP A 149 6.80 13.77 -7.04
C ASP A 149 6.47 14.20 -5.59
N ILE A 150 6.45 13.24 -4.66
CA ILE A 150 6.18 13.49 -3.23
C ILE A 150 7.45 13.94 -2.50
N LEU A 151 8.62 13.60 -3.03
CA LEU A 151 9.90 13.82 -2.38
C LEU A 151 10.26 15.31 -2.33
N SER A 152 10.89 15.70 -1.23
CA SER A 152 11.60 16.96 -1.07
C SER A 152 13.09 16.70 -0.87
N GLU A 153 13.92 17.75 -0.98
CA GLU A 153 15.36 17.63 -0.75
C GLU A 153 15.67 17.01 0.61
N GLY A 154 16.45 15.93 0.60
CA GLY A 154 16.84 15.18 1.80
C GLY A 154 15.85 14.09 2.24
N ASP A 155 14.71 13.93 1.56
CA ASP A 155 13.79 12.82 1.81
C ASP A 155 14.38 11.49 1.28
N ARG A 156 14.02 10.39 1.94
CA ARG A 156 14.35 9.03 1.50
C ARG A 156 13.09 8.33 1.01
N LEU A 157 13.15 7.71 -0.16
CA LEU A 157 12.09 6.87 -0.71
C LEU A 157 12.41 5.41 -0.44
N ARG A 158 11.58 4.73 0.34
CA ARG A 158 11.76 3.30 0.68
C ARG A 158 10.60 2.50 0.13
N VAL A 159 10.87 1.32 -0.41
CA VAL A 159 9.87 0.38 -0.90
C VAL A 159 9.89 -0.84 -0.02
N GLU A 160 8.71 -1.34 0.33
CA GLU A 160 8.52 -2.59 1.06
C GLU A 160 7.77 -3.59 0.17
N ILE A 161 8.24 -4.83 0.14
CA ILE A 161 7.65 -5.92 -0.64
C ILE A 161 7.55 -7.16 0.24
N VAL A 162 6.34 -7.71 0.37
CA VAL A 162 6.07 -8.96 1.08
C VAL A 162 5.29 -9.89 0.15
N TYR A 163 5.80 -11.08 -0.11
CA TYR A 163 5.07 -12.11 -0.84
C TYR A 163 5.34 -13.48 -0.26
N GLN A 164 4.33 -14.05 0.41
CA GLN A 164 4.46 -15.30 1.17
C GLN A 164 5.62 -15.20 2.18
N ASP A 165 6.66 -16.01 2.00
CA ASP A 165 7.87 -16.07 2.82
C ASP A 165 8.98 -15.10 2.34
N PHE A 166 8.77 -14.39 1.24
CA PHE A 166 9.68 -13.36 0.74
C PHE A 166 9.40 -12.01 1.42
N TYR A 167 10.47 -11.38 1.90
CA TYR A 167 10.47 -10.01 2.43
C TYR A 167 11.64 -9.24 1.83
N SER A 168 11.37 -8.01 1.39
CA SER A 168 12.40 -7.12 0.90
C SER A 168 12.06 -5.66 1.17
N GLU A 169 13.10 -4.89 1.36
CA GLU A 169 13.01 -3.48 1.68
C GLU A 169 14.16 -2.73 1.01
N ILE A 170 13.83 -1.76 0.18
CA ILE A 170 14.76 -1.15 -0.77
C ILE A 170 14.63 0.37 -0.72
N GLU A 171 15.76 1.06 -0.52
CA GLU A 171 15.82 2.50 -0.73
C GLU A 171 16.00 2.80 -2.23
N LEU A 172 15.09 3.59 -2.77
CA LEU A 172 15.14 4.09 -4.13
C LEU A 172 15.86 5.45 -4.18
N PRO A 173 16.54 5.76 -5.30
CA PRO A 173 17.10 7.10 -5.50
C PRO A 173 15.96 8.14 -5.53
N GLY A 174 16.14 9.21 -4.73
CA GLY A 174 15.28 10.39 -4.73
C GLY A 174 15.65 11.42 -5.79
#